data_AF-A0A1G5S1P9-F1
#
_entry.id   AF-A0A1G5S1P9-F1
#
_cell.length_a   1.000
_cell.length_b   1.000
_cell.length_c   1.000
_cell.angle_alpha   90.00
_cell.angle_beta   90.00
_cell.angle_gamma   90.00
#
_symmetry.space_group_name_H-M   'P 1'
#
loop_
_entity.id
_entity.type
_entity.pdbx_description
1 polymer ?
#
loop_
_entity_poly.entity_id
_entity_poly.type
_entity_poly.pdbx_seq_one_letter_code
_entity_poly.pdbx_strand_id
1 'polypeptide(L)'
;MTQRRPAGGKGGMRTRNTASPTRQGVAAKELQAARRKKRQKEVMRNRIIFGVICVGLLALLVTLVVKLGGAFLSSGGAADTSTITFSKDGQITFEEVADFDTETYSKAEFKKYTRDLIKKFNESYGEKSISLKRITYRKGQVYIKTTYKDADCYAAFSSYTTYNGSYEGAVSAGYDFADTFSIVAEGAKASGQAVDAESSFAGSKVAIVKENVNVVVPGEITYVSSGSTEIVNDHTVSISQADGNNDATDLVYIVYTAK
;
A
#
# COMPACT_ATOMS: atom_id res chain seq x y z
N MET A 1 -3.10 30.90 72.96
CA MET A 1 -2.32 32.14 73.19
C MET A 1 -0.87 31.71 73.30
N THR A 2 0.09 32.05 72.44
CA THR A 2 0.36 33.27 71.67
C THR A 2 1.27 32.95 70.48
N GLN A 3 1.09 33.68 69.37
CA GLN A 3 1.97 33.72 68.21
C GLN A 3 3.34 34.32 68.54
N ARG A 4 4.40 33.84 67.87
CA ARG A 4 5.52 34.67 67.38
C ARG A 4 6.00 34.17 66.02
N ARG A 5 6.04 35.09 65.04
CA ARG A 5 6.82 35.09 63.78
C ARG A 5 8.12 35.90 64.03
N PRO A 6 9.08 36.10 63.09
CA PRO A 6 9.51 35.37 61.87
C PRO A 6 11.06 35.26 61.74
N ALA A 7 11.59 34.73 60.62
CA ALA A 7 12.68 35.29 59.76
C ALA A 7 13.71 34.28 59.19
N GLY A 8 14.06 34.48 57.91
CA GLY A 8 15.26 33.96 57.23
C GLY A 8 15.05 32.63 56.48
N GLY A 9 15.43 32.43 55.22
CA GLY A 9 16.16 33.20 54.23
C GLY A 9 16.70 32.24 53.15
N LYS A 10 16.92 32.78 51.95
CA LYS A 10 17.75 32.26 50.83
C LYS A 10 17.21 31.12 49.93
N GLY A 11 16.96 31.52 48.68
CA GLY A 11 17.67 31.02 47.50
C GLY A 11 17.48 29.56 47.10
N GLY A 12 16.56 29.31 46.16
CA GLY A 12 16.48 28.06 45.42
C GLY A 12 16.51 28.31 43.92
N MET A 13 17.62 27.97 43.27
CA MET A 13 17.82 27.98 41.82
C MET A 13 16.73 27.18 41.10
N ARG A 14 16.14 27.77 40.05
CA ARG A 14 15.38 27.03 39.03
C ARG A 14 16.35 26.23 38.16
N THR A 15 16.64 24.98 38.54
CA THR A 15 17.29 24.01 37.65
C THR A 15 16.28 23.56 36.59
N ARG A 16 16.49 24.05 35.36
CA ARG A 16 15.81 23.61 34.14
C ARG A 16 16.27 22.19 33.83
N ASN A 17 15.45 21.20 34.13
CA ASN A 17 15.76 19.79 33.91
C ASN A 17 15.59 19.47 32.40
N THR A 18 16.65 19.69 31.62
CA THR A 18 16.74 19.14 30.25
C THR A 18 17.09 17.66 30.37
N ALA A 19 16.06 16.81 30.38
CA ALA A 19 16.23 15.37 30.31
C ALA A 19 16.96 15.02 29.00
N SER A 20 18.20 14.54 29.12
CA SER A 20 18.92 13.91 28.01
C SER A 20 18.24 12.58 27.66
N PRO A 21 18.11 12.20 26.38
CA PRO A 21 17.45 10.96 26.01
C PRO A 21 18.21 9.78 26.63
N THR A 22 17.49 8.94 27.39
CA THR A 22 18.07 7.78 28.05
C THR A 22 18.66 6.80 27.02
N ARG A 23 19.82 6.23 27.38
CA ARG A 23 20.64 5.31 26.55
C ARG A 23 19.85 4.12 25.98
N GLN A 24 18.76 3.72 26.64
CA GLN A 24 17.82 2.68 26.17
C GLN A 24 17.05 3.09 24.90
N GLY A 25 16.70 4.37 24.73
CA GLY A 25 16.00 4.85 23.53
C GLY A 25 16.90 4.92 22.30
N VAL A 26 18.20 5.15 22.49
CA VAL A 26 19.21 5.13 21.41
C VAL A 26 19.50 3.69 21.00
N ALA A 27 19.69 2.79 21.96
CA ALA A 27 19.93 1.37 21.70
C ALA A 27 18.74 0.69 20.99
N ALA A 28 17.50 1.05 21.33
CA ALA A 28 16.31 0.56 20.63
C ALA A 28 16.23 1.05 19.16
N LYS A 29 16.58 2.32 18.91
CA LYS A 29 16.65 2.89 17.56
C LYS A 29 17.80 2.29 16.73
N GLU A 30 18.95 2.04 17.34
CA GLU A 30 20.10 1.40 16.69
C GLU A 30 19.83 -0.08 16.40
N LEU A 31 19.14 -0.80 17.29
CA LEU A 31 18.72 -2.18 17.08
C LEU A 31 17.65 -2.27 15.97
N GLN A 32 16.72 -1.31 15.90
CA GLN A 32 15.78 -1.19 14.79
C GLN A 32 16.49 -0.85 13.47
N ALA A 33 17.47 0.06 13.46
CA ALA A 33 18.26 0.39 12.28
C ALA A 33 19.14 -0.78 11.80
N ALA A 34 19.71 -1.55 12.73
CA ALA A 34 20.49 -2.76 12.43
C ALA A 34 19.59 -3.90 11.91
N ARG A 35 18.39 -4.08 12.48
CA ARG A 35 17.37 -5.01 11.98
C ARG A 35 16.86 -4.58 10.60
N ARG A 36 16.68 -3.28 10.34
CA ARG A 36 16.35 -2.73 9.01
C ARG A 36 17.45 -3.06 7.99
N LYS A 37 18.72 -2.86 8.32
CA LYS A 37 19.85 -3.23 7.44
C LYS A 37 19.96 -4.75 7.21
N LYS A 38 19.68 -5.56 8.23
CA LYS A 38 19.71 -7.03 8.11
C LYS A 38 18.53 -7.57 7.27
N ARG A 39 17.33 -7.02 7.47
CA ARG A 39 16.14 -7.34 6.67
C ARG A 39 16.22 -6.81 5.24
N GLN A 40 16.83 -5.64 5.03
CA GLN A 40 17.20 -5.17 3.70
C GLN A 40 18.07 -6.18 2.98
N LYS A 41 19.06 -6.79 3.64
CA LYS A 41 19.90 -7.84 3.02
C LYS A 41 19.13 -9.14 2.73
N GLU A 42 18.17 -9.53 3.56
CA GLU A 42 17.36 -10.75 3.37
C GLU A 42 16.30 -10.58 2.27
N VAL A 43 15.64 -9.42 2.21
CA VAL A 43 14.71 -9.04 1.14
C VAL A 43 15.47 -8.82 -0.18
N MET A 44 16.66 -8.19 -0.13
CA MET A 44 17.54 -8.05 -1.28
C MET A 44 18.00 -9.41 -1.79
N ARG A 45 18.27 -10.40 -0.93
CA ARG A 45 18.64 -11.76 -1.35
C ARG A 45 17.52 -12.50 -2.10
N ASN A 46 16.27 -12.39 -1.64
CA ASN A 46 15.14 -13.02 -2.32
C ASN A 46 14.68 -12.23 -3.56
N ARG A 47 14.97 -10.92 -3.64
CA ARG A 47 14.79 -10.10 -4.85
C ARG A 47 15.94 -10.27 -5.87
N ILE A 48 17.15 -10.58 -5.42
CA ILE A 48 18.33 -10.81 -6.28
C ILE A 48 18.15 -12.07 -7.13
N ILE A 49 17.52 -13.14 -6.63
CA ILE A 49 17.35 -14.37 -7.42
C ILE A 49 16.43 -14.14 -8.64
N PHE A 50 15.40 -13.31 -8.52
CA PHE A 50 14.58 -12.88 -9.67
C PHE A 50 15.20 -11.73 -10.47
N GLY A 51 15.98 -10.87 -9.83
CA GLY A 51 16.69 -9.74 -10.45
C GLY A 51 17.90 -10.13 -11.30
N VAL A 52 18.42 -11.35 -11.17
CA VAL A 52 19.58 -11.85 -11.95
C VAL A 52 19.21 -12.29 -13.38
N ILE A 53 17.92 -12.33 -13.74
CA ILE A 53 17.49 -12.34 -15.16
C ILE A 53 17.26 -10.91 -15.69
N CYS A 54 17.07 -9.94 -14.78
CA CYS A 54 16.95 -8.51 -15.06
C CYS A 54 18.29 -7.75 -14.93
N VAL A 55 19.42 -8.43 -15.13
CA VAL A 55 20.77 -7.87 -14.97
C VAL A 55 20.89 -6.57 -15.75
N GLY A 56 21.14 -5.48 -15.03
CA GLY A 56 22.20 -4.60 -15.48
C GLY A 56 22.09 -3.13 -15.16
N LEU A 57 20.91 -2.52 -14.93
CA LEU A 57 20.89 -1.04 -14.99
C LEU A 57 20.11 -0.19 -13.99
N LEU A 58 19.20 -0.66 -13.14
CA LEU A 58 18.53 0.28 -12.21
C LEU A 58 18.24 -0.32 -10.83
N ALA A 59 19.30 -0.43 -10.04
CA ALA A 59 19.30 -0.77 -8.62
C ALA A 59 18.61 0.27 -7.69
N LEU A 60 17.59 1.00 -8.17
CA LEU A 60 16.97 2.11 -7.42
C LEU A 60 15.45 2.25 -7.62
N LEU A 61 14.78 1.26 -8.20
CA LEU A 61 13.38 1.37 -8.62
C LEU A 61 12.32 0.98 -7.57
N VAL A 62 12.67 0.75 -6.29
CA VAL A 62 11.66 0.32 -5.28
C VAL A 62 11.72 1.05 -3.94
N THR A 63 11.94 2.36 -3.94
CA THR A 63 11.67 3.18 -2.74
C THR A 63 11.01 4.49 -3.12
N LEU A 64 9.84 4.41 -3.77
CA LEU A 64 9.00 5.58 -3.99
C LEU A 64 8.01 5.69 -2.83
N VAL A 65 8.34 6.57 -1.89
CA VAL A 65 7.53 6.87 -0.72
C VAL A 65 6.33 7.71 -1.18
N VAL A 66 5.19 7.06 -1.45
CA VAL A 66 3.92 7.75 -1.68
C VAL A 66 3.47 8.35 -0.34
N LYS A 67 3.53 9.68 -0.21
CA LYS A 67 2.93 10.36 0.94
C LYS A 67 1.41 10.37 0.81
N LEU A 68 0.73 9.95 1.88
CA LEU A 68 -0.69 10.13 2.12
C LEU A 68 -1.08 11.63 2.04
N GLY A 69 -2.06 11.92 1.19
CA GLY A 69 -2.88 13.12 1.24
C GLY A 69 -4.33 12.71 1.00
N GLY A 70 -5.13 12.67 2.06
CA GLY A 70 -6.55 12.40 1.97
C GLY A 70 -7.33 13.54 1.29
N ALA A 71 -8.53 13.17 0.85
CA ALA A 71 -9.64 13.97 0.32
C ALA A 71 -9.77 14.14 -1.22
N PHE A 72 -10.69 13.32 -1.75
CA PHE A 72 -11.90 13.74 -2.49
C PHE A 72 -11.91 13.75 -4.03
N LEU A 73 -12.97 13.06 -4.52
CA LEU A 73 -13.76 13.22 -5.74
C LEU A 73 -13.23 12.89 -7.15
N SER A 74 -13.95 11.92 -7.71
CA SER A 74 -14.45 11.89 -9.09
C SER A 74 -14.70 13.28 -9.70
N SER A 75 -13.79 13.72 -10.56
CA SER A 75 -14.10 14.53 -11.76
C SER A 75 -12.82 14.78 -12.58
N GLY A 76 -12.49 13.88 -13.51
CA GLY A 76 -11.58 14.16 -14.65
C GLY A 76 -10.13 14.61 -14.37
N GLY A 77 -9.71 14.80 -13.12
CA GLY A 77 -8.35 15.04 -12.67
C GLY A 77 -7.62 13.73 -12.37
N ALA A 78 -6.29 13.71 -12.53
CA ALA A 78 -5.51 12.54 -12.15
C ALA A 78 -5.60 12.38 -10.62
N ALA A 79 -5.92 11.17 -10.14
CA ALA A 79 -5.94 10.86 -8.71
C ALA A 79 -4.58 11.18 -8.06
N ASP A 80 -4.57 11.61 -6.79
CA ASP A 80 -3.34 11.91 -6.05
C ASP A 80 -2.73 10.66 -5.36
N THR A 81 -3.37 9.50 -5.51
CA THR A 81 -2.92 8.22 -4.93
C THR A 81 -3.05 7.12 -5.97
N SER A 82 -2.05 6.23 -6.02
CA SER A 82 -2.08 5.07 -6.90
C SER A 82 -3.33 4.23 -6.64
N THR A 83 -3.96 3.74 -7.71
CA THR A 83 -5.27 3.06 -7.63
C THR A 83 -5.32 1.84 -8.52
N ILE A 84 -5.69 0.69 -7.95
CA ILE A 84 -6.06 -0.54 -8.64
C ILE A 84 -7.58 -0.54 -8.79
N THR A 85 -8.07 -0.67 -10.03
CA THR A 85 -9.49 -0.87 -10.32
C THR A 85 -9.70 -2.25 -10.92
N PHE A 86 -10.49 -3.07 -10.24
CA PHE A 86 -10.97 -4.35 -10.77
C PHE A 86 -12.27 -4.15 -11.55
N SER A 87 -12.32 -4.59 -12.80
CA SER A 87 -13.55 -4.57 -13.59
C SER A 87 -14.30 -5.90 -13.53
N LYS A 88 -15.59 -5.87 -13.89
CA LYS A 88 -16.48 -7.05 -13.87
C LYS A 88 -16.02 -8.18 -14.79
N ASP A 89 -15.33 -7.84 -15.88
CA ASP A 89 -14.77 -8.79 -16.86
C ASP A 89 -13.41 -9.37 -16.44
N GLY A 90 -12.92 -9.04 -15.24
CA GLY A 90 -11.66 -9.54 -14.68
C GLY A 90 -10.43 -8.70 -15.05
N GLN A 91 -10.55 -7.74 -15.97
CA GLN A 91 -9.46 -6.82 -16.28
C GLN A 91 -9.09 -5.95 -15.07
N ILE A 92 -7.82 -5.55 -15.00
CA ILE A 92 -7.33 -4.57 -14.02
C ILE A 92 -6.91 -3.31 -14.75
N THR A 93 -7.29 -2.16 -14.19
CA THR A 93 -6.69 -0.88 -14.51
C THR A 93 -5.88 -0.40 -13.32
N PHE A 94 -4.59 -0.12 -13.54
CA PHE A 94 -3.73 0.50 -12.54
C PHE A 94 -3.40 1.93 -12.98
N GLU A 95 -3.73 2.88 -12.11
CA GLU A 95 -3.36 4.29 -12.24
C GLU A 95 -2.30 4.60 -11.19
N GLU A 96 -1.05 4.69 -11.61
CA GLU A 96 0.09 4.96 -10.74
C GLU A 96 0.38 6.45 -10.68
N VAL A 97 0.67 6.94 -9.47
CA VAL A 97 1.13 8.30 -9.20
C VAL A 97 2.50 8.20 -8.53
N ALA A 98 3.49 8.82 -9.15
CA ALA A 98 4.85 8.79 -8.66
C ALA A 98 5.52 10.15 -8.79
N ASP A 99 6.36 10.51 -7.83
CA ASP A 99 7.22 11.69 -7.96
C ASP A 99 8.17 11.50 -9.15
N PHE A 100 8.34 12.55 -9.93
CA PHE A 100 9.13 12.54 -11.15
C PHE A 100 10.03 13.76 -11.23
N ASP A 101 11.30 13.55 -10.88
CA ASP A 101 12.32 14.57 -11.00
C ASP A 101 12.89 14.62 -12.42
N THR A 102 12.57 15.71 -13.12
CA THR A 102 13.06 15.95 -14.48
C THR A 102 14.52 16.38 -14.55
N GLU A 103 15.13 16.76 -13.43
CA GLU A 103 16.57 17.05 -13.35
C GLU A 103 17.36 15.74 -13.41
N THR A 104 16.83 14.70 -12.78
CA THR A 104 17.44 13.37 -12.77
C THR A 104 17.03 12.53 -13.99
N TYR A 105 15.80 12.67 -14.50
CA TYR A 105 15.25 11.79 -15.53
C TYR A 105 14.63 12.50 -16.73
N SER A 106 15.00 12.06 -17.94
CA SER A 106 14.33 12.48 -19.17
C SER A 106 12.95 11.84 -19.30
N LYS A 107 11.92 12.66 -19.53
CA LYS A 107 10.54 12.19 -19.82
C LYS A 107 10.48 11.25 -21.03
N ALA A 108 11.34 11.46 -22.03
CA ALA A 108 11.36 10.66 -23.24
C ALA A 108 11.98 9.28 -22.97
N GLU A 109 13.08 9.24 -22.23
CA GLU A 109 13.75 8.01 -21.83
C GLU A 109 12.87 7.18 -20.91
N PHE A 110 12.24 7.80 -19.91
CA PHE A 110 11.29 7.14 -19.02
C PHE A 110 10.15 6.49 -19.82
N LYS A 111 9.52 7.26 -20.73
CA LYS A 111 8.43 6.74 -21.58
C LYS A 111 8.89 5.58 -22.47
N LYS A 112 10.10 5.65 -23.03
CA LYS A 112 10.68 4.56 -23.83
C LYS A 112 10.91 3.33 -22.97
N TYR A 113 11.53 3.50 -21.80
CA TYR A 113 11.76 2.44 -20.83
C TYR A 113 10.47 1.73 -20.42
N THR A 114 9.42 2.47 -20.03
CA THR A 114 8.12 1.88 -19.66
C THR A 114 7.53 1.04 -20.80
N ARG A 115 7.61 1.51 -22.05
CA ARG A 115 7.12 0.77 -23.22
C ARG A 115 7.92 -0.49 -23.49
N ASP A 116 9.25 -0.40 -23.41
CA ASP A 116 10.14 -1.53 -23.65
C ASP A 116 9.95 -2.61 -22.58
N LEU A 117 9.75 -2.22 -21.31
CA LEU A 117 9.44 -3.13 -20.21
C LEU A 117 8.12 -3.88 -20.45
N ILE A 118 7.05 -3.15 -20.77
CA ILE A 118 5.74 -3.75 -21.09
C ILE A 118 5.83 -4.68 -22.30
N LYS A 119 6.56 -4.27 -23.35
CA LYS A 119 6.76 -5.09 -24.55
C LYS A 119 7.44 -6.42 -24.19
N LYS A 120 8.56 -6.38 -23.46
CA LYS A 120 9.30 -7.58 -23.03
C LYS A 120 8.44 -8.50 -22.15
N PHE A 121 7.67 -7.94 -21.23
CA PHE A 121 6.75 -8.73 -20.42
C PHE A 121 5.70 -9.43 -21.28
N ASN A 122 5.04 -8.70 -22.19
CA ASN A 122 4.04 -9.29 -23.09
C ASN A 122 4.63 -10.38 -24.00
N GLU A 123 5.87 -10.25 -24.44
CA GLU A 123 6.54 -11.28 -25.26
C GLU A 123 6.74 -12.61 -24.51
N SER A 124 6.90 -12.57 -23.19
CA SER A 124 7.14 -13.76 -22.37
C SER A 124 5.87 -14.30 -21.70
N TYR A 125 4.97 -13.43 -21.26
CA TYR A 125 3.75 -13.81 -20.54
C TYR A 125 2.58 -14.13 -21.49
N GLY A 126 2.48 -13.42 -22.60
CA GLY A 126 1.40 -13.54 -23.57
C GLY A 126 1.10 -12.21 -24.25
N GLU A 127 0.89 -12.23 -25.56
CA GLU A 127 0.68 -11.00 -26.33
C GLU A 127 -0.50 -10.18 -25.79
N LYS A 128 -0.29 -8.86 -25.71
CA LYS A 128 -1.30 -7.87 -25.27
C LYS A 128 -1.83 -8.08 -23.84
N SER A 129 -1.08 -8.78 -22.98
CA SER A 129 -1.44 -8.97 -21.57
C SER A 129 -1.43 -7.66 -20.77
N ILE A 130 -0.55 -6.72 -21.13
CA ILE A 130 -0.47 -5.37 -20.56
C ILE A 130 -0.56 -4.32 -21.66
N SER A 131 -1.31 -3.24 -21.42
CA SER A 131 -1.42 -2.10 -22.32
C SER A 131 -1.18 -0.79 -21.58
N LEU A 132 -0.19 -0.02 -22.05
CA LEU A 132 0.04 1.35 -21.60
C LEU A 132 -0.99 2.28 -22.25
N LYS A 133 -1.90 2.84 -21.45
CA LYS A 133 -2.96 3.74 -21.93
C LYS A 133 -2.54 5.20 -21.89
N ARG A 134 -1.86 5.62 -20.82
CA ARG A 134 -1.49 7.04 -20.63
C ARG A 134 -0.21 7.17 -19.83
N ILE A 135 0.61 8.14 -20.21
CA ILE A 135 1.67 8.71 -19.36
C ILE A 135 1.50 10.23 -19.42
N THR A 136 1.46 10.88 -18.27
CA THR A 136 1.32 12.34 -18.17
C THR A 136 2.21 12.86 -17.05
N TYR A 137 2.80 14.03 -17.25
CA TYR A 137 3.67 14.66 -16.25
C TYR A 137 3.06 15.98 -15.81
N ARG A 138 2.81 16.16 -14.51
CA ARG A 138 2.27 17.40 -13.95
C ARG A 138 2.76 17.57 -12.51
N LYS A 139 3.02 18.81 -12.10
CA LYS A 139 3.36 19.17 -10.72
C LYS A 139 4.53 18.35 -10.11
N GLY A 140 5.57 18.05 -10.90
CA GLY A 140 6.70 17.24 -10.43
C GLY A 140 6.38 15.75 -10.25
N GLN A 141 5.26 15.27 -10.80
CA GLN A 141 4.83 13.88 -10.74
C GLN A 141 4.61 13.30 -12.14
N VAL A 142 4.69 11.98 -12.24
CA VAL A 142 4.27 11.17 -13.38
C VAL A 142 3.02 10.39 -13.01
N TYR A 143 2.08 10.37 -13.93
CA TYR A 143 0.82 9.64 -13.85
C TYR A 143 0.78 8.61 -14.97
N ILE A 144 0.69 7.33 -14.61
CA ILE A 144 0.77 6.22 -15.55
C ILE A 144 -0.54 5.44 -15.46
N LYS A 145 -1.20 5.21 -16.61
CA LYS A 145 -2.37 4.35 -16.69
C LYS A 145 -2.03 3.11 -17.49
N THR A 146 -2.14 1.94 -16.87
CA THR A 146 -1.93 0.63 -17.48
C THR A 146 -3.16 -0.24 -17.29
N THR A 147 -3.42 -1.12 -18.26
CA THR A 147 -4.43 -2.19 -18.11
C THR A 147 -3.75 -3.54 -18.20
N TYR A 148 -4.23 -4.49 -17.41
CA TYR A 148 -3.73 -5.86 -17.31
C TYR A 148 -4.89 -6.80 -17.59
N LYS A 149 -4.61 -7.88 -18.32
CA LYS A 149 -5.60 -8.90 -18.69
C LYS A 149 -6.44 -9.37 -17.50
N ASP A 150 -5.79 -9.66 -16.37
CA ASP A 150 -6.38 -10.22 -15.16
C ASP A 150 -5.47 -9.96 -13.93
N ALA A 151 -5.92 -10.42 -12.75
CA ALA A 151 -5.16 -10.33 -11.49
C ALA A 151 -3.84 -11.08 -11.53
N ASP A 152 -3.79 -12.23 -12.20
CA ASP A 152 -2.56 -13.03 -12.32
C ASP A 152 -1.52 -12.30 -13.17
N CYS A 153 -1.94 -11.65 -14.25
CA CYS A 153 -1.07 -10.81 -15.08
C CYS A 153 -0.51 -9.63 -14.28
N TYR A 154 -1.35 -8.95 -13.48
CA TYR A 154 -0.90 -7.88 -12.62
C TYR A 154 0.10 -8.37 -11.57
N ALA A 155 -0.23 -9.44 -10.85
CA ALA A 155 0.64 -10.03 -9.84
C ALA A 155 1.99 -10.49 -10.42
N ALA A 156 1.98 -11.08 -11.62
CA ALA A 156 3.20 -11.49 -12.30
C ALA A 156 4.08 -10.30 -12.72
N PHE A 157 3.48 -9.18 -13.14
CA PHE A 157 4.21 -7.97 -13.53
C PHE A 157 4.74 -7.18 -12.33
N SER A 158 3.88 -6.96 -11.32
CA SER A 158 4.20 -6.13 -10.16
C SER A 158 4.96 -6.89 -9.06
N SER A 159 4.88 -8.23 -9.08
CA SER A 159 5.31 -9.11 -7.99
C SER A 159 4.55 -8.91 -6.67
N TYR A 160 3.46 -8.13 -6.66
CA TYR A 160 2.56 -8.03 -5.52
C TYR A 160 1.55 -9.17 -5.53
N THR A 161 1.17 -9.63 -4.34
CA THR A 161 0.04 -10.56 -4.21
C THR A 161 -1.23 -9.82 -4.61
N THR A 162 -1.91 -10.32 -5.63
CA THR A 162 -3.17 -9.76 -6.12
C THR A 162 -4.09 -10.89 -6.56
N TYR A 163 -5.32 -10.87 -6.07
CA TYR A 163 -6.38 -11.80 -6.46
C TYR A 163 -7.68 -11.02 -6.60
N ASN A 164 -8.52 -11.41 -7.55
CA ASN A 164 -9.90 -10.97 -7.62
C ASN A 164 -10.77 -12.08 -8.19
N GLY A 165 -11.70 -12.58 -7.40
CA GLY A 165 -12.49 -13.74 -7.77
C GLY A 165 -13.55 -14.09 -6.71
N SER A 166 -14.01 -15.33 -6.68
CA SER A 166 -14.93 -15.78 -5.64
C SER A 166 -14.19 -16.10 -4.35
N TYR A 167 -14.90 -16.03 -3.22
CA TYR A 167 -14.40 -16.47 -1.93
C TYR A 167 -13.88 -17.93 -1.98
N GLU A 168 -14.64 -18.84 -2.59
CA GLU A 168 -14.28 -20.26 -2.69
C GLU A 168 -13.04 -20.46 -3.57
N GLY A 169 -12.87 -19.63 -4.59
CA GLY A 169 -11.69 -19.61 -5.45
C GLY A 169 -10.45 -19.16 -4.69
N ALA A 170 -10.59 -18.15 -3.81
CA ALA A 170 -9.51 -17.72 -2.93
C ALA A 170 -9.10 -18.82 -1.94
N VAL A 171 -10.07 -19.48 -1.30
CA VAL A 171 -9.80 -20.61 -0.40
C VAL A 171 -9.08 -21.74 -1.14
N SER A 172 -9.54 -22.07 -2.36
CA SER A 172 -8.89 -23.09 -3.21
C SER A 172 -7.46 -22.71 -3.62
N ALA A 173 -7.17 -21.41 -3.74
CA ALA A 173 -5.83 -20.89 -3.98
C ALA A 173 -4.95 -20.84 -2.72
N GLY A 174 -5.47 -21.23 -1.55
CA GLY A 174 -4.75 -21.34 -0.29
C GLY A 174 -4.78 -20.10 0.59
N TYR A 175 -5.65 -19.13 0.30
CA TYR A 175 -5.85 -18.00 1.20
C TYR A 175 -6.72 -18.41 2.39
N ASP A 176 -6.24 -18.16 3.60
CA ASP A 176 -7.05 -18.27 4.81
C ASP A 176 -7.70 -16.93 5.16
N PHE A 177 -8.84 -16.99 5.84
CA PHE A 177 -9.62 -15.82 6.25
C PHE A 177 -9.67 -15.76 7.78
N ALA A 178 -8.56 -16.09 8.45
CA ALA A 178 -8.46 -16.13 9.91
C ALA A 178 -8.19 -14.75 10.55
N ASP A 179 -8.11 -13.69 9.73
CA ASP A 179 -7.92 -12.32 10.17
C ASP A 179 -9.19 -11.73 10.82
N THR A 180 -9.00 -10.57 11.46
CA THR A 180 -10.10 -9.74 11.95
C THR A 180 -10.69 -8.93 10.79
N PHE A 181 -12.01 -8.97 10.65
CA PHE A 181 -12.76 -8.24 9.61
C PHE A 181 -13.68 -7.18 10.21
N SER A 182 -13.82 -6.08 9.50
CA SER A 182 -14.80 -5.03 9.78
C SER A 182 -15.97 -5.15 8.81
N ILE A 183 -17.19 -5.13 9.33
CA ILE A 183 -18.39 -4.96 8.51
C ILE A 183 -18.38 -3.55 7.92
N VAL A 184 -18.77 -3.46 6.65
CA VAL A 184 -19.00 -2.21 5.94
C VAL A 184 -20.49 -2.10 5.63
N ALA A 185 -21.11 -1.04 6.10
CA ALA A 185 -22.52 -0.73 5.85
C ALA A 185 -22.68 0.79 5.73
N GLU A 186 -23.47 1.23 4.75
CA GLU A 186 -23.74 2.67 4.51
C GLU A 186 -22.46 3.51 4.41
N GLY A 187 -21.42 2.96 3.76
CA GLY A 187 -20.11 3.63 3.59
C GLY A 187 -19.27 3.75 4.86
N ALA A 188 -19.70 3.16 5.98
CA ALA A 188 -19.00 3.20 7.26
C ALA A 188 -18.38 1.85 7.62
N LYS A 189 -17.18 1.90 8.22
CA LYS A 189 -16.44 0.74 8.71
C LYS A 189 -16.68 0.53 10.21
N ALA A 190 -17.20 -0.62 10.59
CA ALA A 190 -17.36 -1.01 11.98
C ALA A 190 -16.02 -1.44 12.63
N SER A 191 -16.02 -1.59 13.96
CA SER A 191 -14.91 -2.21 14.68
C SER A 191 -14.64 -3.63 14.17
N GLY A 192 -13.37 -4.01 14.17
CA GLY A 192 -12.95 -5.33 13.74
C GLY A 192 -13.39 -6.43 14.69
N GLN A 193 -13.84 -7.55 14.13
CA GLN A 193 -14.19 -8.77 14.85
C GLN A 193 -13.75 -10.01 14.09
N ALA A 194 -13.60 -11.14 14.81
CA ALA A 194 -13.49 -12.44 14.16
C ALA A 194 -14.82 -12.75 13.44
N VAL A 195 -14.74 -13.30 12.23
CA VAL A 195 -15.90 -13.65 11.41
C VAL A 195 -15.81 -15.11 11.03
N ASP A 196 -16.93 -15.82 11.06
CA ASP A 196 -17.03 -17.14 10.43
C ASP A 196 -17.06 -16.96 8.92
N ALA A 197 -15.89 -17.02 8.30
CA ALA A 197 -15.70 -16.72 6.89
C ALA A 197 -16.47 -17.67 5.97
N GLU A 198 -16.62 -18.95 6.34
CA GLU A 198 -17.31 -19.94 5.51
C GLU A 198 -18.78 -19.57 5.34
N SER A 199 -19.47 -19.21 6.43
CA SER A 199 -20.87 -18.78 6.36
C SER A 199 -21.04 -17.33 5.88
N SER A 200 -20.13 -16.43 6.25
CA SER A 200 -20.29 -15.00 5.99
C SER A 200 -19.87 -14.57 4.59
N PHE A 201 -18.89 -15.27 3.97
CA PHE A 201 -18.33 -14.90 2.68
C PHE A 201 -18.74 -15.87 1.55
N ALA A 202 -19.45 -16.95 1.86
CA ALA A 202 -20.01 -17.86 0.85
C ALA A 202 -20.76 -17.09 -0.25
N GLY A 203 -20.45 -17.42 -1.51
CA GLY A 203 -21.03 -16.79 -2.69
C GLY A 203 -20.59 -15.35 -2.95
N SER A 204 -19.78 -14.75 -2.08
CA SER A 204 -19.25 -13.40 -2.26
C SER A 204 -18.05 -13.38 -3.22
N LYS A 205 -17.72 -12.17 -3.70
CA LYS A 205 -16.45 -11.91 -4.36
C LYS A 205 -15.44 -11.36 -3.37
N VAL A 206 -14.17 -11.63 -3.63
CA VAL A 206 -13.06 -11.16 -2.80
C VAL A 206 -11.96 -10.60 -3.69
N ALA A 207 -11.50 -9.39 -3.37
CA ALA A 207 -10.24 -8.85 -3.83
C ALA A 207 -9.21 -8.98 -2.71
N ILE A 208 -8.02 -9.51 -3.03
CA ILE A 208 -6.91 -9.67 -2.09
C ILE A 208 -5.73 -8.90 -2.65
N VAL A 209 -5.18 -7.96 -1.87
CA VAL A 209 -4.11 -7.05 -2.33
C VAL A 209 -3.07 -6.92 -1.22
N LYS A 210 -1.78 -7.02 -1.59
CA LYS A 210 -0.65 -6.80 -0.69
C LYS A 210 0.20 -5.60 -1.14
N GLU A 211 -0.44 -4.43 -1.16
CA GLU A 211 0.14 -3.17 -1.63
C GLU A 211 -0.54 -1.99 -0.91
N ASN A 212 0.23 -0.92 -0.64
CA ASN A 212 -0.34 0.34 -0.14
C ASN A 212 -0.91 1.14 -1.32
N VAL A 213 -2.21 1.06 -1.53
CA VAL A 213 -2.88 1.52 -2.74
C VAL A 213 -4.37 1.73 -2.48
N ASN A 214 -5.03 2.55 -3.30
CA ASN A 214 -6.48 2.52 -3.37
C ASN A 214 -6.94 1.32 -4.20
N VAL A 215 -7.99 0.65 -3.75
CA VAL A 215 -8.59 -0.48 -4.45
C VAL A 215 -10.05 -0.20 -4.72
N VAL A 216 -10.43 -0.23 -5.99
CA VAL A 216 -11.81 -0.11 -6.47
C VAL A 216 -12.30 -1.48 -6.93
N VAL A 217 -13.41 -1.94 -6.36
CA VAL A 217 -14.06 -3.22 -6.70
C VAL A 217 -15.35 -2.99 -7.51
N PRO A 218 -15.77 -3.95 -8.35
CA PRO A 218 -16.91 -3.77 -9.25
C PRO A 218 -18.29 -3.95 -8.58
N GLY A 219 -18.34 -3.85 -7.25
CA GLY A 219 -19.49 -4.24 -6.44
C GLY A 219 -19.46 -3.61 -5.04
N GLU A 220 -20.53 -3.80 -4.26
CA GLU A 220 -20.67 -3.16 -2.95
C GLU A 220 -19.84 -3.90 -1.89
N ILE A 221 -18.98 -3.18 -1.19
CA ILE A 221 -18.11 -3.72 -0.15
C ILE A 221 -18.96 -4.05 1.08
N THR A 222 -18.83 -5.28 1.59
CA THR A 222 -19.55 -5.77 2.77
C THR A 222 -18.61 -6.05 3.94
N TYR A 223 -17.38 -6.49 3.67
CA TYR A 223 -16.35 -6.68 4.68
C TYR A 223 -14.99 -6.25 4.16
N VAL A 224 -14.13 -5.84 5.09
CA VAL A 224 -12.73 -5.54 4.82
C VAL A 224 -11.86 -6.00 5.97
N SER A 225 -10.62 -6.42 5.72
CA SER A 225 -9.62 -6.61 6.80
C SER A 225 -9.58 -5.38 7.69
N SER A 226 -9.60 -5.56 9.01
CA SER A 226 -9.69 -4.43 9.94
C SER A 226 -8.41 -3.60 10.01
N GLY A 227 -7.25 -4.24 9.87
CA GLY A 227 -5.96 -3.56 9.84
C GLY A 227 -5.69 -2.89 8.48
N SER A 228 -4.96 -1.78 8.51
CA SER A 228 -4.38 -1.13 7.32
C SER A 228 -5.38 -0.74 6.22
N THR A 229 -6.65 -0.51 6.58
CA THR A 229 -7.70 -0.11 5.64
C THR A 229 -8.58 1.02 6.14
N GLU A 230 -8.96 1.90 5.21
CA GLU A 230 -9.97 2.94 5.38
C GLU A 230 -11.01 2.84 4.25
N ILE A 231 -12.29 3.01 4.58
CA ILE A 231 -13.36 3.04 3.58
C ILE A 231 -13.44 4.45 2.99
N VAL A 232 -13.30 4.55 1.67
CA VAL A 232 -13.41 5.81 0.94
C VAL A 232 -14.85 6.02 0.45
N ASN A 233 -15.47 4.95 -0.04
CA ASN A 233 -16.88 4.87 -0.44
C ASN A 233 -17.28 3.39 -0.58
N ASP A 234 -18.53 3.12 -0.94
CA ASP A 234 -19.13 1.77 -1.05
C ASP A 234 -18.40 0.80 -2.00
N HIS A 235 -17.49 1.30 -2.84
CA HIS A 235 -16.75 0.54 -3.83
C HIS A 235 -15.22 0.72 -3.74
N THR A 236 -14.73 1.56 -2.81
CA THR A 236 -13.31 1.93 -2.74
C THR A 236 -12.76 1.80 -1.32
N VAL A 237 -11.65 1.08 -1.19
CA VAL A 237 -10.85 0.95 0.03
C VAL A 237 -9.49 1.61 -0.19
N SER A 238 -9.01 2.38 0.78
CA SER A 238 -7.62 2.83 0.85
C SER A 238 -6.83 1.85 1.72
N ILE A 239 -5.71 1.32 1.19
CA ILE A 239 -4.79 0.44 1.92
C ILE A 239 -3.54 1.24 2.28
N SER A 240 -3.25 1.34 3.58
CA SER A 240 -2.03 1.98 4.07
C SER A 240 -1.64 1.49 5.45
N GLN A 241 -0.35 1.52 5.76
CA GLN A 241 0.17 1.11 7.07
C GLN A 241 -0.18 2.14 8.15
N ALA A 242 -0.71 1.67 9.29
CA ALA A 242 -1.09 2.54 10.41
C ALA A 242 0.09 3.29 11.05
N ASP A 243 1.31 2.75 10.94
CA ASP A 243 2.54 3.39 11.45
C ASP A 243 3.21 4.32 10.42
N GLY A 244 2.61 4.47 9.23
CA GLY A 244 3.14 5.26 8.12
C GLY A 244 4.37 4.65 7.43
N ASN A 245 4.72 3.40 7.72
CA ASN A 245 5.82 2.70 7.08
C ASN A 245 5.43 2.19 5.69
N ASN A 246 5.53 3.06 4.68
CA ASN A 246 5.15 2.71 3.30
C ASN A 246 5.96 1.57 2.67
N ASP A 247 7.07 1.15 3.27
CA ASP A 247 7.87 0.00 2.81
C ASP A 247 7.30 -1.36 3.27
N ALA A 248 6.37 -1.35 4.23
CA ALA A 248 5.64 -2.54 4.65
C ALA A 248 4.28 -2.61 3.96
N THR A 249 3.84 -3.82 3.66
CA THR A 249 2.50 -4.09 3.11
C THR A 249 1.87 -5.25 3.84
N ASP A 250 0.64 -5.04 4.29
CA ASP A 250 -0.20 -6.11 4.83
C ASP A 250 -1.02 -6.74 3.71
N LEU A 251 -1.32 -8.03 3.86
CA LEU A 251 -2.28 -8.69 2.99
C LEU A 251 -3.68 -8.23 3.41
N VAL A 252 -4.40 -7.58 2.51
CA VAL A 252 -5.74 -7.07 2.77
C VAL A 252 -6.76 -7.82 1.94
N TYR A 253 -7.87 -8.17 2.58
CA TYR A 253 -9.03 -8.80 1.99
C TYR A 253 -10.18 -7.77 1.90
N ILE A 254 -10.80 -7.66 0.74
CA ILE A 254 -11.97 -6.82 0.48
C ILE A 254 -13.07 -7.73 -0.07
N VAL A 255 -14.10 -7.96 0.73
CA VAL A 255 -15.24 -8.81 0.38
C VAL A 255 -16.37 -7.93 -0.14
N TYR A 256 -16.95 -8.30 -1.28
CA TYR A 256 -17.96 -7.49 -1.95
C TYR A 256 -19.00 -8.35 -2.68
N THR A 257 -20.19 -7.77 -2.89
CA THR A 257 -21.26 -8.40 -3.68
C THR A 257 -21.11 -8.00 -5.14
N ALA A 258 -21.19 -8.98 -6.06
CA ALA A 258 -21.20 -8.67 -7.48
C ALA A 258 -22.54 -8.00 -7.86
N LYS A 259 -22.48 -6.86 -8.56
CA LYS A 259 -23.65 -6.21 -9.18
C LYS A 259 -24.02 -6.85 -10.51
#